data_AF-A0A7C6RHR3-F1
#
_entry.id   AF-A0A7C6RHR3-F1
#
_cell.length_a   1.000
_cell.length_b   1.000
_cell.length_c   1.000
_cell.angle_alpha   90.00
_cell.angle_beta   90.00
_cell.angle_gamma   90.00
#
_symmetry.space_group_name_H-M   'P 1'
#
loop_
_entity.id
_entity.type
_entity.pdbx_description
1 polymer ?
#
loop_
_entity_poly.entity_id
_entity_poly.type
_entity_poly.pdbx_seq_one_letter_code
_entity_poly.pdbx_strand_id
1 'polypeptide(L)'
;YSVRASVAYLGTTLETPAANLRAVIAPFWENNLEEYRIGFTVRGQDTVVHGVVWPLLGPEDENTDCASQIETVLRESGVNDVIFLDHQFPMEYCDDCGAPLYPSPEGEVAHAEMPEAQAEQMPRHLH
;
A
#
# COMPACT_ATOMS: atom_id res chain seq x y z
N TYR A 1 -9.94 8.06 1.07
CA TYR A 1 -9.25 9.17 1.78
C TYR A 1 -7.84 8.75 2.19
N SER A 2 -7.66 7.51 2.69
CA SER A 2 -6.36 6.93 3.10
C SER A 2 -5.25 7.06 2.06
N VAL A 3 -5.47 6.62 0.81
CA VAL A 3 -4.44 6.66 -0.26
C VAL A 3 -3.87 8.06 -0.47
N ARG A 4 -4.72 9.10 -0.59
CA ARG A 4 -4.25 10.49 -0.78
C ARG A 4 -3.43 10.97 0.41
N ALA A 5 -3.87 10.66 1.62
CA ALA A 5 -3.16 11.00 2.85
C ALA A 5 -1.80 10.30 2.95
N SER A 6 -1.74 9.00 2.61
CA SER A 6 -0.50 8.22 2.59
C SER A 6 0.51 8.76 1.58
N VAL A 7 0.08 9.14 0.37
CA VAL A 7 0.98 9.76 -0.61
C VAL A 7 1.53 11.10 -0.11
N ALA A 8 0.69 11.94 0.50
CA ALA A 8 1.14 13.23 1.06
C ALA A 8 2.10 13.03 2.25
N TYR A 9 1.81 12.06 3.12
CA TYR A 9 2.67 11.68 4.23
C TYR A 9 4.03 11.20 3.73
N LEU A 10 4.06 10.23 2.82
CA LEU A 10 5.29 9.70 2.23
C LEU A 10 6.10 10.79 1.53
N GLY A 11 5.44 11.67 0.78
CA GLY A 11 6.13 12.76 0.10
C GLY A 11 6.82 13.72 1.06
N THR A 12 6.24 13.92 2.25
CA THR A 12 6.84 14.74 3.31
C THR A 12 7.95 13.99 4.03
N THR A 13 7.70 12.76 4.47
CA THR A 13 8.61 11.99 5.33
C THR A 13 9.85 11.47 4.58
N LEU A 14 9.70 11.11 3.31
CA LEU A 14 10.82 10.67 2.46
C LEU A 14 11.46 11.82 1.67
N GLU A 15 10.99 13.05 1.86
CA GLU A 15 11.41 14.24 1.09
C GLU A 15 11.43 13.99 -0.43
N THR A 16 10.46 13.22 -0.92
CA THR A 16 10.46 12.66 -2.28
C THR A 16 9.15 13.04 -2.99
N PRO A 17 9.18 13.55 -4.24
CA PRO A 17 7.96 13.83 -4.98
C PRO A 17 7.10 12.58 -5.16
N ALA A 18 5.76 12.71 -5.14
CA ALA A 18 4.84 11.59 -5.39
C ALA A 18 5.12 10.86 -6.72
N ALA A 19 5.61 11.58 -7.74
CA ALA A 19 5.98 11.01 -9.02
C ALA A 19 7.19 10.05 -8.97
N ASN A 20 7.92 10.02 -7.85
CA ASN A 20 9.02 9.09 -7.57
C ASN A 20 8.62 7.95 -6.62
N LEU A 21 7.34 7.89 -6.22
CA LEU A 21 6.79 6.71 -5.57
C LEU A 21 6.29 5.72 -6.64
N ARG A 22 6.28 4.45 -6.27
CA ARG A 22 5.58 3.37 -6.96
C ARG A 22 4.51 2.83 -6.03
N ALA A 23 3.33 2.56 -6.57
CA ALA A 23 2.25 1.87 -5.86
C ALA A 23 2.01 0.49 -6.49
N VAL A 24 1.85 -0.52 -5.66
CA VAL A 24 1.49 -1.88 -6.07
C VAL A 24 0.13 -2.20 -5.47
N ILE A 25 -0.84 -2.52 -6.31
CA ILE A 25 -2.21 -2.85 -5.93
C ILE A 25 -2.37 -4.36 -6.08
N ALA A 26 -2.92 -5.03 -5.07
CA ALA A 26 -3.24 -6.46 -5.16
C ALA A 26 -4.53 -6.80 -4.39
N PRO A 27 -5.31 -7.79 -4.87
CA PRO A 27 -6.50 -8.28 -4.18
C PRO A 27 -6.13 -9.33 -3.11
N PHE A 28 -6.73 -9.20 -1.94
CA PHE A 28 -6.53 -10.10 -0.79
C PHE A 28 -7.82 -10.85 -0.45
N TRP A 29 -7.67 -12.15 -0.25
CA TRP A 29 -8.75 -13.12 -0.16
C TRP A 29 -8.67 -13.94 1.12
N GLU A 30 -9.83 -14.25 1.69
CA GLU A 30 -9.99 -15.34 2.65
C GLU A 30 -10.86 -16.43 2.02
N ASN A 31 -12.18 -16.22 2.00
CA ASN A 31 -13.11 -17.08 1.25
C ASN A 31 -13.62 -16.40 -0.02
N ASN A 32 -13.74 -15.07 0.01
CA ASN A 32 -14.06 -14.21 -1.11
C ASN A 32 -13.01 -13.09 -1.18
N LEU A 33 -13.18 -12.17 -2.13
CA LEU A 33 -12.38 -10.95 -2.18
C LEU A 33 -12.77 -10.09 -0.99
N GLU A 34 -11.88 -9.90 -0.04
CA GLU A 34 -12.16 -9.15 1.19
C GLU A 34 -11.74 -7.68 1.04
N GLU A 35 -10.55 -7.46 0.48
CA GLU A 35 -9.95 -6.13 0.36
C GLU A 35 -8.91 -6.04 -0.76
N TYR A 36 -8.60 -4.82 -1.17
CA TYR A 36 -7.36 -4.54 -1.90
C TYR A 36 -6.34 -3.97 -0.93
N ARG A 37 -5.08 -4.36 -1.09
CA ARG A 37 -3.97 -3.69 -0.40
C ARG A 37 -3.10 -2.97 -1.41
N ILE A 38 -2.59 -1.82 -0.97
CA ILE A 38 -1.67 -0.98 -1.74
C ILE A 38 -0.36 -0.92 -0.99
N GLY A 39 0.71 -1.47 -1.58
CA GLY A 39 2.08 -1.28 -1.10
C GLY A 39 2.74 -0.10 -1.81
N PHE A 40 3.48 0.72 -1.08
CA PHE A 40 4.25 1.83 -1.64
C PHE A 40 5.75 1.54 -1.54
N THR A 41 6.49 1.78 -2.62
CA THR A 41 7.96 1.78 -2.64
C THR A 41 8.48 3.09 -3.21
N VAL A 42 9.74 3.42 -2.91
CA VAL A 42 10.46 4.45 -3.67
C VAL A 42 10.86 3.85 -5.02
N ARG A 43 10.68 4.59 -6.11
CA ARG A 43 11.03 4.10 -7.45
C ARG A 43 12.48 3.60 -7.50
N GLY A 44 12.65 2.39 -8.02
CA GLY A 44 13.96 1.73 -8.12
C GLY A 44 14.36 0.96 -6.86
N GLN A 45 13.49 0.91 -5.85
CA GLN A 45 13.60 0.05 -4.67
C GLN A 45 12.38 -0.86 -4.59
N ASP A 46 12.58 -2.03 -3.98
CA ASP A 46 11.55 -3.07 -3.85
C ASP A 46 10.98 -3.15 -2.42
N THR A 47 11.65 -2.55 -1.44
CA THR A 47 11.17 -2.46 -0.06
C THR A 47 9.89 -1.65 0.03
N VAL A 48 8.87 -2.26 0.64
CA VAL A 48 7.61 -1.58 0.95
C VAL A 48 7.83 -0.65 2.13
N VAL A 49 7.68 0.65 1.90
CA VAL A 49 7.89 1.69 2.92
C VAL A 49 6.59 2.08 3.64
N HIS A 50 5.44 1.84 3.01
CA HIS A 50 4.13 2.09 3.60
C HIS A 50 3.06 1.27 2.90
N GLY A 51 1.96 1.02 3.60
CA GLY A 51 0.85 0.23 3.09
C GLY A 51 -0.50 0.83 3.42
N VAL A 52 -1.48 0.62 2.53
CA VAL A 52 -2.87 1.03 2.73
C VAL A 52 -3.78 -0.14 2.45
N VAL A 53 -4.71 -0.39 3.38
CA VAL A 53 -5.83 -1.32 3.16
C VAL A 53 -7.00 -0.53 2.55
N TRP A 54 -7.57 -1.05 1.47
CA TRP A 54 -8.78 -0.57 0.84
C TRP A 54 -9.88 -1.62 1.02
N PRO A 55 -10.75 -1.46 2.04
CA PRO A 55 -11.80 -2.44 2.33
C PRO A 55 -12.89 -2.40 1.26
N LEU A 56 -13.49 -3.56 0.96
CA LEU A 56 -14.72 -3.63 0.18
C LEU A 56 -15.92 -3.50 1.13
N LEU A 57 -16.76 -2.48 0.93
CA LEU A 57 -17.88 -2.18 1.81
C LEU A 57 -19.16 -2.82 1.27
N GLY A 58 -19.14 -4.16 1.15
CA GLY A 58 -20.28 -4.98 0.76
C GLY A 58 -20.29 -5.46 -0.70
N PRO A 59 -21.32 -6.23 -1.10
CA PRO A 59 -21.33 -6.99 -2.37
C PRO A 59 -21.40 -6.12 -3.64
N GLU A 60 -21.70 -4.82 -3.49
CA GLU A 60 -21.65 -3.87 -4.61
C GLU A 60 -20.21 -3.53 -5.01
N ASP A 61 -19.28 -3.54 -4.05
CA ASP A 61 -17.87 -3.26 -4.30
C ASP A 61 -17.15 -4.47 -4.91
N GLU A 62 -17.56 -5.70 -4.63
CA GLU A 62 -17.00 -6.93 -5.25
C GLU A 62 -17.17 -6.95 -6.78
N ASN A 63 -18.24 -6.33 -7.29
CA ASN A 63 -18.56 -6.29 -8.73
C ASN A 63 -18.07 -4.99 -9.40
N THR A 64 -17.49 -4.08 -8.62
CA THR A 64 -16.98 -2.79 -9.08
C THR A 64 -15.51 -2.92 -9.43
N ASP A 65 -15.04 -2.20 -10.46
CA ASP A 65 -13.63 -2.14 -10.79
C ASP A 65 -12.86 -1.27 -9.78
N CYS A 66 -12.72 -1.78 -8.55
CA CYS A 66 -12.05 -1.11 -7.44
C CYS A 66 -10.58 -0.86 -7.76
N ALA A 67 -9.92 -1.76 -8.49
CA ALA A 67 -8.54 -1.58 -8.95
C ALA A 67 -8.39 -0.28 -9.75
N SER A 68 -9.26 -0.05 -10.74
CA SER A 68 -9.27 1.19 -11.53
C SER A 68 -9.58 2.44 -10.69
N GLN A 69 -10.44 2.32 -9.67
CA GLN A 69 -10.71 3.44 -8.76
C GLN A 69 -9.49 3.79 -7.90
N ILE A 70 -8.83 2.78 -7.34
CA ILE A 70 -7.60 2.94 -6.56
C ILE A 70 -6.53 3.59 -7.44
N GLU A 71 -6.33 3.09 -8.66
CA GLU A 71 -5.39 3.66 -9.64
C GLU A 71 -5.73 5.13 -9.94
N THR A 72 -6.99 5.46 -10.16
CA THR A 72 -7.43 6.85 -10.40
C THR A 72 -7.03 7.75 -9.25
N VAL A 73 -7.29 7.34 -8.00
CA VAL A 73 -6.92 8.11 -6.81
C VAL A 73 -5.40 8.28 -6.67
N LEU A 74 -4.62 7.24 -6.98
CA LEU A 74 -3.15 7.28 -6.99
C LEU A 74 -2.62 8.29 -8.02
N ARG A 75 -3.14 8.24 -9.25
CA ARG A 75 -2.76 9.15 -10.33
C ARG A 75 -3.11 10.60 -10.02
N GLU A 76 -4.30 10.86 -9.49
CA GLU A 76 -4.70 12.19 -9.01
C GLU A 76 -3.81 12.70 -7.86
N SER A 77 -3.20 11.79 -7.10
CA SER A 77 -2.24 12.11 -6.04
C SER A 77 -0.80 12.30 -6.55
N GLY A 78 -0.58 12.15 -7.87
CA GLY A 78 0.72 12.32 -8.51
C GLY A 78 1.57 11.05 -8.59
N VAL A 79 1.06 9.89 -8.16
CA VAL A 79 1.75 8.59 -8.32
C VAL A 79 1.42 8.03 -9.70
N ASN A 80 2.41 8.02 -10.58
CA ASN A 80 2.22 7.62 -11.98
C ASN A 80 2.72 6.19 -12.29
N ASP A 81 3.58 5.64 -11.43
CA ASP A 81 4.08 4.27 -11.51
C ASP A 81 3.18 3.39 -10.63
N VAL A 82 2.26 2.67 -11.28
CA VAL A 82 1.26 1.82 -10.63
C VAL A 82 1.35 0.43 -11.24
N ILE A 83 1.53 -0.57 -10.38
CA ILE A 83 1.53 -1.99 -10.74
C ILE A 83 0.26 -2.61 -10.17
N PHE A 84 -0.44 -3.40 -10.99
CA PHE A 84 -1.54 -4.23 -10.54
C PHE A 84 -1.12 -5.69 -10.58
N LEU A 85 -1.21 -6.38 -9.45
CA LEU A 85 -1.01 -7.82 -9.35
C LEU A 85 -2.39 -8.47 -9.28
N ASP A 86 -2.68 -9.35 -10.23
CA ASP A 86 -3.98 -10.02 -10.37
C ASP A 86 -4.08 -11.37 -9.62
N HIS A 87 -3.03 -11.72 -8.87
CA HIS A 87 -2.96 -12.96 -8.11
C HIS A 87 -3.80 -12.86 -6.85
N GLN A 88 -4.39 -13.98 -6.41
CA GLN A 88 -5.14 -14.03 -5.15
C GLN A 88 -4.17 -14.13 -3.98
N PHE A 89 -3.93 -13.03 -3.28
CA PHE A 89 -3.08 -13.03 -2.10
C PHE A 89 -3.86 -13.44 -0.84
N PRO A 90 -3.26 -14.23 0.05
CA PRO A 90 -3.88 -14.58 1.33
C PRO A 90 -3.86 -13.40 2.31
N MET A 91 -4.83 -13.36 3.23
CA MET A 91 -4.92 -12.40 4.33
C MET A 91 -3.82 -12.63 5.40
N GLU A 92 -2.57 -12.36 5.04
CA GLU A 92 -1.42 -12.50 5.92
C GLU A 92 -1.12 -11.22 6.71
N TYR A 93 -0.60 -11.43 7.92
CA TYR A 93 -0.22 -10.41 8.88
C TYR A 93 1.17 -10.74 9.42
N CYS A 94 1.92 -9.71 9.81
CA CYS A 94 3.23 -9.90 10.42
C CYS A 94 3.07 -10.55 11.80
N ASP A 95 3.82 -11.63 12.04
CA ASP A 95 3.78 -12.39 13.30
C ASP A 95 4.27 -11.58 14.51
N ASP A 96 5.16 -10.60 14.30
CA ASP A 96 5.78 -9.82 15.39
C ASP A 96 4.91 -8.65 15.86
N CYS A 97 4.24 -7.95 14.94
CA CYS A 97 3.51 -6.71 15.23
C CYS A 97 2.00 -6.80 14.93
N GLY A 98 1.54 -7.84 14.23
CA GLY A 98 0.15 -8.01 13.82
C GLY A 98 -0.32 -7.07 12.70
N ALA A 99 0.57 -6.26 12.11
CA ALA A 99 0.23 -5.38 11.01
C ALA A 99 -0.05 -6.19 9.73
N PRO A 100 -0.94 -5.72 8.84
CA PRO A 100 -1.13 -6.34 7.53
C PRO A 100 0.17 -6.38 6.73
N LEU A 101 0.39 -7.45 5.97
CA LEU A 101 1.44 -7.47 4.94
C LEU A 101 0.91 -6.86 3.64
N TYR A 102 1.79 -6.22 2.87
CA TYR A 102 1.44 -5.45 1.69
C TYR A 102 2.16 -5.95 0.44
N PRO A 103 1.54 -5.86 -0.75
CA PRO A 103 2.15 -6.34 -1.97
C PRO A 103 3.41 -5.55 -2.34
N SER A 104 4.46 -6.26 -2.74
CA SER A 104 5.71 -5.70 -3.24
C SER A 104 5.77 -5.77 -4.78
N PRO A 105 6.66 -4.99 -5.43
CA PRO A 105 6.87 -5.09 -6.88
C PRO A 105 7.37 -6.46 -7.35
N GLU A 106 7.89 -7.28 -6.44
CA GLU A 106 8.40 -8.63 -6.70
C GLU A 106 7.29 -9.68 -6.82
N GLY A 107 6.04 -9.30 -6.52
CA GLY A 107 4.90 -10.22 -6.52
C GLY A 107 4.73 -10.98 -5.20
N GLU A 108 5.38 -10.52 -4.13
CA GLU A 108 5.32 -11.10 -2.79
C GLU A 108 4.60 -10.14 -1.82
N VAL A 109 4.36 -10.60 -0.59
CA VAL A 109 3.85 -9.76 0.50
C VAL A 109 4.97 -9.44 1.47
N ALA A 110 5.09 -8.18 1.85
CA ALA A 110 6.14 -7.70 2.73
C ALA A 110 5.57 -6.84 3.85
N HIS A 111 6.28 -6.82 4.98
CA HIS A 111 6.00 -5.88 6.05
C HIS A 111 6.41 -4.47 5.59
N ALA A 112 5.60 -3.46 5.94
CA ALA A 112 5.90 -2.08 5.60
C ALA A 112 6.93 -1.50 6.57
N GLU A 113 8.09 -1.10 6.06
CA GLU A 113 9.21 -0.62 6.86
C GLU A 113 9.77 0.70 6.32
N MET A 114 9.66 1.75 7.13
CA MET A 114 10.30 3.02 6.82
C MET A 114 11.82 2.88 6.92
N PRO A 115 12.61 3.50 6.03
CA PRO A 115 14.07 3.43 6.13
C PRO A 115 14.56 3.99 7.47
N GLU A 116 15.63 3.39 8.01
CA GLU A 116 16.11 3.65 9.38
C GLU A 116 16.30 5.15 9.69
N ALA A 117 16.88 5.90 8.74
CA ALA A 117 17.10 7.33 8.89
C ALA A 117 15.81 8.15 9.13
N GLN A 118 14.67 7.69 8.61
CA GLN A 118 13.36 8.29 8.86
C GLN A 118 12.65 7.68 10.07
N ALA A 119 12.90 6.39 10.37
CA ALA A 119 12.32 5.71 11.53
C ALA A 119 12.77 6.34 12.88
N GLU A 120 14.01 6.85 12.95
CA GLU A 120 14.53 7.53 14.15
C GLU A 120 13.89 8.90 14.42
N GLN A 121 13.26 9.51 13.41
CA GLN A 121 12.62 10.83 13.50
C GLN A 121 11.13 10.75 13.84
N MET A 122 10.53 9.55 13.78
CA MET A 122 9.14 9.35 14.17
C MET A 122 9.05 9.26 15.70
N PRO A 123 8.18 10.05 16.36
CA PRO A 123 7.99 9.93 17.79
C PRO A 123 7.44 8.53 18.06
N ARG A 124 8.28 7.66 18.65
CA ARG A 124 7.84 6.36 19.13
C ARG A 124 6.79 6.65 20.21
N HIS A 125 5.54 6.36 19.92
CA HIS A 125 4.51 6.34 20.96
C HIS A 125 4.91 5.24 21.95
N LEU A 126 5.62 5.65 23.00
CA LEU A 126 5.87 4.83 24.17
C LEU A 126 4.57 4.78 24.97
N HIS A 127 4.07 3.57 25.21
CA HIS A 127 2.96 3.30 26.13
C HIS A 127 3.31 3.67 27.57
#